data_AF-A0A920JTY7-F1
#
_entry.id   AF-A0A920JTY7-F1
#
_cell.length_a   1.000
_cell.length_b   1.000
_cell.length_c   1.000
_cell.angle_alpha   90.00
_cell.angle_beta   90.00
_cell.angle_gamma   90.00
#
_symmetry.space_group_name_H-M   'P 1'
#
loop_
_entity.id
_entity.type
_entity.pdbx_description
1 polymer ?
#
loop_
_entity_poly.entity_id
_entity_poly.type
_entity_poly.pdbx_seq_one_letter_code
_entity_poly.pdbx_strand_id
1 'polypeptide(L)'
;MIIKNSPFKIDVEAGKEYYWCKCGKSSNQPFCDGSHKDTDIRPVSFLAEKSETKFFCGCKKTNSQPFCDGSHNSLNIDKIDNAEKKNINNDLNKINSPFKIDVEAGKEYYWCKCGKSSNQPFCDGSHKDTDIRPVSFLAEKSETKFFCGCKKTNSQPFCDGSHNTSNLELISNTEGSRSFDVNIRPDEKIIKVDINETLLTASLRNNVSHLSACGGVGKCSTCRVEIIGGLENCSKRSPLEEKLALKLKFPDQIRLACQTKISGNISYRRLLLDKRDLNHNSQITHKKLESVGTIRNLSIMFCDIKGFTPFSESLSAYDVIFILNRYFSIMREVIIKNGGEINNYIGDAILAIFGLNETRQQTLRATNAALEMINRMDEFKKYLIKAYGSDFDIRIGIHYGEVIVGSVGYGEDKKLTVIGDAVNIASRIEAINKDAGTRLLVSDDAYNEIRDNVDVQNFLRLKLRGTSNLITLHEIQRVKENSLIDHDNIKEISHDNNIWTRTLPISELEEGEKKKFLSKEKEILLIKQEGIYAIENFCPHMNLPLDVGQITENGTILCPYHNSEFCFRSGEVKKWVGLKAEDAKKECEPLKIIPTLSKDSYIWVKKD
;
A
#
# COMPACT_ATOMS: atom_id res chain seq x y z
N MET A 1 43.10 -24.26 -2.40
CA MET A 1 41.97 -23.89 -3.29
C MET A 1 41.53 -22.49 -2.92
N ILE A 2 41.57 -21.56 -3.87
CA ILE A 2 41.07 -20.18 -3.72
C ILE A 2 39.59 -20.23 -4.12
N ILE A 3 38.74 -20.65 -3.18
CA ILE A 3 37.30 -20.87 -3.39
C ILE A 3 36.54 -19.94 -2.45
N LYS A 4 35.46 -19.34 -2.95
CA LYS A 4 34.60 -18.41 -2.18
C LYS A 4 33.21 -19.00 -2.02
N ASN A 5 32.66 -18.98 -0.81
CA ASN A 5 31.30 -19.47 -0.51
C ASN A 5 30.18 -18.51 -0.94
N SER A 6 30.46 -17.63 -1.92
CA SER A 6 29.49 -16.73 -2.54
C SER A 6 29.80 -16.59 -4.03
N PRO A 7 28.80 -16.31 -4.88
CA PRO A 7 29.02 -16.10 -6.30
C PRO A 7 29.88 -14.86 -6.58
N PHE A 8 30.61 -14.91 -7.69
CA PHE A 8 31.32 -13.76 -8.24
C PHE A 8 30.40 -13.04 -9.22
N LYS A 9 30.05 -11.79 -8.90
CA LYS A 9 29.27 -10.90 -9.78
C LYS A 9 30.22 -10.29 -10.81
N ILE A 10 30.02 -10.58 -12.09
CA ILE A 10 30.84 -10.08 -13.20
C ILE A 10 29.93 -9.52 -14.29
N ASP A 11 30.24 -8.31 -14.77
CA ASP A 11 29.62 -7.75 -15.97
C ASP A 11 30.34 -8.31 -17.20
N VAL A 12 29.61 -9.09 -18.02
CA VAL A 12 30.16 -9.72 -19.23
C VAL A 12 29.88 -8.86 -20.46
N GLU A 13 30.74 -8.95 -21.47
CA GLU A 13 30.66 -8.18 -22.73
C GLU A 13 30.19 -9.09 -23.87
N ALA A 14 29.21 -8.65 -24.67
CA ALA A 14 28.71 -9.39 -25.81
C ALA A 14 29.84 -9.76 -26.81
N GLY A 15 29.88 -11.02 -27.24
CA GLY A 15 30.87 -11.57 -28.16
C GLY A 15 32.19 -12.00 -27.50
N LYS A 16 32.36 -11.81 -26.18
CA LYS A 16 33.57 -12.19 -25.45
C LYS A 16 33.43 -13.57 -24.82
N GLU A 17 34.48 -14.38 -24.94
CA GLU A 17 34.55 -15.71 -24.34
C GLU A 17 35.29 -15.67 -22.98
N TYR A 18 34.70 -16.29 -21.98
CA TYR A 18 35.19 -16.35 -20.62
C TYR A 18 35.46 -17.81 -20.20
N TYR A 19 36.60 -18.04 -19.56
CA TYR A 19 37.01 -19.38 -19.12
C TYR A 19 36.89 -19.49 -17.61
N TRP A 20 35.80 -20.06 -17.11
CA TRP A 20 35.56 -20.24 -15.69
C TRP A 20 36.48 -21.31 -15.09
N CYS A 21 37.18 -20.96 -14.01
CA CYS A 21 38.09 -21.85 -13.32
C CYS A 21 37.31 -22.91 -12.53
N LYS A 22 37.23 -24.14 -13.07
CA LYS A 22 36.56 -25.27 -12.39
C LYS A 22 37.40 -25.88 -11.26
N CYS A 23 38.73 -25.83 -11.36
CA CYS A 23 39.63 -26.45 -10.38
C CYS A 23 39.75 -25.68 -9.05
N GLY A 24 39.30 -24.41 -8.99
CA GLY A 24 39.40 -23.58 -7.79
C GLY A 24 40.84 -23.23 -7.37
N LYS A 25 41.84 -23.39 -8.25
CA LYS A 25 43.25 -23.06 -7.98
C LYS A 25 43.70 -21.72 -8.57
N SER A 26 42.94 -21.15 -9.50
CA SER A 26 43.28 -19.85 -10.12
C SER A 26 43.30 -18.74 -9.08
N SER A 27 44.29 -17.86 -9.16
CA SER A 27 44.36 -16.60 -8.40
C SER A 27 43.44 -15.53 -9.00
N ASN A 28 43.10 -15.65 -10.28
CA ASN A 28 42.19 -14.75 -11.01
C ASN A 28 40.72 -15.22 -10.98
N GLN A 29 40.27 -15.80 -9.86
CA GLN A 29 38.86 -16.23 -9.73
C GLN A 29 37.89 -15.06 -10.08
N PRO A 30 36.79 -15.34 -10.81
CA PRO A 30 36.28 -16.66 -11.15
C PRO A 30 36.91 -17.31 -12.40
N PHE A 31 37.85 -16.64 -13.08
CA PHE A 31 38.40 -17.07 -14.36
C PHE A 31 39.71 -17.84 -14.24
N CYS A 32 40.05 -18.60 -15.28
CA CYS A 32 41.22 -19.46 -15.31
C CYS A 32 42.49 -18.67 -15.68
N ASP A 33 43.56 -18.90 -14.93
CA ASP A 33 44.91 -18.36 -15.16
C ASP A 33 45.93 -19.44 -15.59
N GLY A 34 45.46 -20.67 -15.87
CA GLY A 34 46.32 -21.80 -16.21
C GLY A 34 46.83 -22.61 -15.00
N SER A 35 46.44 -22.29 -13.76
CA SER A 35 46.83 -23.03 -12.54
C SER A 35 46.27 -24.46 -12.43
N HIS A 36 45.69 -24.99 -13.50
CA HIS A 36 45.12 -26.33 -13.59
C HIS A 36 46.02 -27.33 -14.34
N LYS A 37 47.20 -26.90 -14.82
CA LYS A 37 48.12 -27.72 -15.64
C LYS A 37 48.51 -29.06 -14.99
N ASP A 38 48.58 -29.11 -13.67
CA ASP A 38 48.92 -30.31 -12.90
C ASP A 38 47.67 -31.11 -12.46
N THR A 39 46.52 -30.88 -13.11
CA THR A 39 45.23 -31.54 -12.80
C THR A 39 44.49 -31.92 -14.07
N ASP A 40 43.68 -32.97 -14.02
CA ASP A 40 42.81 -33.37 -15.15
C ASP A 40 41.58 -32.45 -15.34
N ILE A 41 41.48 -31.36 -14.56
CA ILE A 41 40.31 -30.47 -14.55
C ILE A 41 40.52 -29.32 -15.55
N ARG A 42 39.72 -29.30 -16.62
CA ARG A 42 39.70 -28.20 -17.61
C ARG A 42 38.73 -27.07 -17.19
N PRO A 43 39.04 -25.80 -17.51
CA PRO A 43 38.12 -24.69 -17.32
C PRO A 43 36.90 -24.82 -18.26
N VAL A 44 35.77 -24.24 -17.86
CA VAL A 44 34.53 -24.26 -18.65
C VAL A 44 34.43 -22.95 -19.42
N SER A 45 34.31 -23.01 -20.75
CA SER A 45 34.12 -21.81 -21.57
C SER A 45 32.66 -21.34 -21.52
N PHE A 46 32.49 -20.02 -21.62
CA PHE A 46 31.21 -19.33 -21.70
C PHE A 46 31.34 -18.16 -22.68
N LEU A 47 30.61 -18.21 -23.79
CA LEU A 47 30.49 -17.10 -24.74
C LEU A 47 29.31 -16.21 -24.32
N ALA A 48 29.58 -14.93 -24.04
CA ALA A 48 28.52 -14.00 -23.69
C ALA A 48 27.79 -13.52 -24.95
N GLU A 49 26.51 -13.89 -25.10
CA GLU A 49 25.69 -13.45 -26.24
C GLU A 49 25.26 -11.97 -26.13
N LYS A 50 25.15 -11.45 -24.90
CA LYS A 50 24.73 -10.08 -24.59
C LYS A 50 25.56 -9.53 -23.43
N SER A 51 25.69 -8.20 -23.38
CA SER A 51 26.36 -7.53 -22.27
C SER A 51 25.41 -7.42 -21.07
N GLU A 52 25.69 -8.17 -20.01
CA GLU A 52 24.84 -8.25 -18.82
C GLU A 52 25.63 -8.69 -17.58
N THR A 53 25.07 -8.53 -16.39
CA THR A 53 25.68 -9.05 -15.17
C THR A 53 25.39 -10.54 -15.01
N LYS A 54 26.44 -11.36 -14.88
CA LYS A 54 26.34 -12.79 -14.54
C LYS A 54 26.96 -13.11 -13.18
N PHE A 55 26.46 -14.18 -12.55
CA PHE A 55 26.91 -14.67 -11.24
C PHE A 55 27.63 -16.00 -11.38
N PHE A 56 28.96 -15.98 -11.46
CA PHE A 56 29.78 -17.18 -11.58
C PHE A 56 29.90 -17.91 -10.25
N CYS A 57 29.82 -19.24 -10.28
CA CYS A 57 29.92 -20.04 -9.07
C CYS A 57 31.32 -19.92 -8.44
N GLY A 58 31.37 -19.40 -7.22
CA GLY A 58 32.61 -19.26 -6.45
C GLY A 58 33.01 -20.53 -5.70
N CYS A 59 32.03 -21.33 -5.29
CA CYS A 59 32.23 -22.54 -4.48
C CYS A 59 32.55 -23.80 -5.31
N LYS A 60 32.41 -23.71 -6.65
CA LYS A 60 32.56 -24.79 -7.64
C LYS A 60 31.57 -25.95 -7.49
N LYS A 61 30.60 -25.83 -6.58
CA LYS A 61 29.51 -26.77 -6.31
C LYS A 61 28.22 -26.25 -6.94
N THR A 62 28.17 -26.27 -8.27
CA THR A 62 26.99 -25.91 -9.08
C THR A 62 26.67 -27.01 -10.07
N ASN A 63 25.38 -27.23 -10.32
CA ASN A 63 24.86 -28.13 -11.34
C ASN A 63 24.68 -27.44 -12.70
N SER A 64 24.66 -26.11 -12.73
CA SER A 64 24.55 -25.26 -13.94
C SER A 64 25.84 -24.48 -14.21
N GLN A 65 26.95 -25.21 -14.37
CA GLN A 65 28.25 -24.62 -14.68
C GLN A 65 28.15 -23.68 -15.90
N PRO A 66 28.75 -22.48 -15.85
CA PRO A 66 29.64 -21.96 -14.81
C PRO A 66 28.97 -21.07 -13.74
N PHE A 67 27.63 -20.97 -13.73
CA PHE A 67 26.89 -20.02 -12.90
C PHE A 67 26.52 -20.57 -11.52
N CYS A 68 26.11 -19.70 -10.61
CA CYS A 68 25.67 -20.12 -9.28
C CYS A 68 24.16 -20.40 -9.27
N ASP A 69 23.78 -21.61 -8.89
CA ASP A 69 22.38 -22.08 -8.74
C ASP A 69 22.02 -22.50 -7.31
N GLY A 70 22.94 -22.35 -6.36
CA GLY A 70 22.70 -22.77 -4.98
C GLY A 70 22.78 -24.28 -4.72
N SER A 71 23.29 -25.10 -5.66
CA SER A 71 23.36 -26.57 -5.53
C SER A 71 24.18 -27.08 -4.34
N HIS A 72 24.97 -26.25 -3.67
CA HIS A 72 25.70 -26.66 -2.47
C HIS A 72 24.80 -26.79 -1.22
N ASN A 73 23.55 -26.33 -1.27
CA ASN A 73 22.57 -26.56 -0.21
C ASN A 73 22.06 -28.01 -0.16
N SER A 74 22.29 -28.82 -1.20
CA SER A 74 21.79 -30.20 -1.31
C SER A 74 22.87 -31.28 -1.13
N LEU A 75 24.14 -30.92 -0.89
CA LEU A 75 25.27 -31.88 -0.83
C LEU A 75 25.80 -32.15 0.59
N ASN A 76 24.98 -31.97 1.62
CA ASN A 76 25.37 -32.22 3.02
C ASN A 76 24.61 -33.39 3.68
N ILE A 77 24.16 -34.34 2.87
CA ILE A 77 23.61 -35.62 3.32
C ILE A 77 24.25 -36.64 2.36
N ASP A 78 25.05 -37.58 2.87
CA ASP A 78 25.35 -38.89 2.25
C ASP A 78 26.79 -39.41 2.43
N LYS A 79 27.75 -38.70 3.05
CA LYS A 79 29.08 -39.30 3.33
C LYS A 79 29.74 -38.84 4.63
N ILE A 80 29.34 -39.41 5.79
CA ILE A 80 30.21 -39.57 6.98
C ILE A 80 29.84 -40.88 7.71
N ASP A 81 30.88 -41.67 8.04
CA ASP A 81 30.84 -42.96 8.71
C ASP A 81 30.28 -42.94 10.14
N ASN A 82 29.81 -44.11 10.59
CA ASN A 82 29.01 -44.35 11.80
C ASN A 82 29.68 -44.07 13.17
N ALA A 83 30.85 -43.41 13.23
CA ALA A 83 31.54 -43.11 14.49
C ALA A 83 31.34 -41.66 15.00
N GLU A 84 30.87 -40.72 14.17
CA GLU A 84 30.67 -39.31 14.57
C GLU A 84 29.19 -38.96 14.88
N LYS A 85 28.30 -39.96 14.93
CA LYS A 85 26.85 -39.77 15.19
C LYS A 85 26.47 -39.32 16.61
N LYS A 86 27.42 -39.18 17.55
CA LYS A 86 27.08 -38.81 18.95
C LYS A 86 27.28 -37.34 19.31
N ASN A 87 28.02 -36.55 18.52
CA ASN A 87 28.34 -35.16 18.91
C ASN A 87 27.82 -34.06 17.97
N ILE A 88 27.06 -34.39 16.91
CA ILE A 88 26.54 -33.40 15.94
C ILE A 88 25.01 -33.20 16.05
N ASN A 89 24.31 -33.94 16.92
CA ASN A 89 22.85 -33.86 17.04
C ASN A 89 22.30 -32.70 17.90
N ASN A 90 23.14 -31.76 18.36
CA ASN A 90 22.66 -30.66 19.21
C ASN A 90 22.57 -29.27 18.55
N ASP A 91 23.07 -29.06 17.32
CA ASP A 91 23.16 -27.68 16.75
C ASP A 91 22.51 -27.44 15.38
N LEU A 92 21.69 -28.36 14.85
CA LEU A 92 21.05 -28.20 13.52
C LEU A 92 19.55 -27.85 13.50
N ASN A 93 18.91 -27.51 14.63
CA ASN A 93 17.49 -27.15 14.66
C ASN A 93 17.19 -25.69 15.05
N LYS A 94 17.67 -24.73 14.25
CA LYS A 94 17.13 -23.34 14.25
C LYS A 94 17.03 -22.77 12.83
N ILE A 95 16.01 -23.22 12.10
CA ILE A 95 15.56 -22.50 10.90
C ILE A 95 14.83 -21.23 11.37
N ASN A 96 15.54 -20.10 11.38
CA ASN A 96 15.02 -18.81 11.87
C ASN A 96 14.19 -18.03 10.82
N SER A 97 13.79 -18.66 9.73
CA SER A 97 13.05 -18.03 8.63
C SER A 97 11.73 -18.75 8.36
N PRO A 98 10.69 -18.04 7.91
CA PRO A 98 9.41 -18.65 7.56
C PRO A 98 9.52 -19.55 6.34
N PHE A 99 8.77 -20.65 6.34
CA PHE A 99 8.59 -21.53 5.18
C PHE A 99 7.48 -20.96 4.30
N LYS A 100 7.83 -20.56 3.07
CA LYS A 100 6.88 -20.15 2.04
C LYS A 100 6.27 -21.40 1.39
N ILE A 101 4.97 -21.62 1.57
CA ILE A 101 4.24 -22.76 1.02
C ILE A 101 3.02 -22.24 0.26
N ASP A 102 2.83 -22.70 -0.97
CA ASP A 102 1.59 -22.48 -1.71
C ASP A 102 0.57 -23.54 -1.25
N VAL A 103 -0.47 -23.10 -0.55
CA VAL A 103 -1.52 -23.99 -0.03
C VAL A 103 -2.66 -24.11 -1.04
N GLU A 104 -3.34 -25.25 -1.01
CA GLU A 104 -4.47 -25.59 -1.89
C GLU A 104 -5.79 -25.52 -1.12
N ALA A 105 -6.82 -24.87 -1.71
CA ALA A 105 -8.16 -24.77 -1.12
C ALA A 105 -8.74 -26.16 -0.78
N GLY A 106 -9.33 -26.30 0.41
CA GLY A 106 -9.93 -27.53 0.93
C GLY A 106 -8.94 -28.52 1.55
N LYS A 107 -7.64 -28.26 1.51
CA LYS A 107 -6.61 -29.16 2.06
C LYS A 107 -6.20 -28.77 3.48
N GLU A 108 -6.09 -29.77 4.35
CA GLU A 108 -5.66 -29.59 5.73
C GLU A 108 -4.14 -29.86 5.87
N TYR A 109 -3.46 -28.98 6.59
CA TYR A 109 -2.02 -29.01 6.82
C TYR A 109 -1.73 -29.09 8.31
N TYR A 110 -0.81 -29.98 8.71
CA TYR A 110 -0.44 -30.16 10.12
C TYR A 110 0.94 -29.57 10.38
N TRP A 111 1.01 -28.36 10.91
CA TRP A 111 2.26 -27.67 11.22
C TRP A 111 2.98 -28.32 12.41
N CYS A 112 4.25 -28.67 12.21
CA CYS A 112 5.08 -29.26 13.24
C CYS A 112 5.46 -28.21 14.30
N LYS A 113 4.77 -28.23 15.44
CA LYS A 113 5.07 -27.32 16.56
C LYS A 113 6.34 -27.69 17.33
N CYS A 114 6.69 -28.97 17.41
CA CYS A 114 7.84 -29.44 18.17
C CYS A 114 9.20 -29.16 17.50
N GLY A 115 9.22 -28.81 16.21
CA GLY A 115 10.45 -28.55 15.45
C GLY A 115 11.29 -29.79 15.11
N LYS A 116 10.85 -30.99 15.51
CA LYS A 116 11.59 -32.25 15.31
C LYS A 116 11.26 -33.00 14.02
N SER A 117 10.23 -32.57 13.28
CA SER A 117 9.89 -33.19 11.99
C SER A 117 11.01 -33.00 10.98
N SER A 118 11.32 -34.04 10.22
CA SER A 118 12.23 -33.97 9.07
C SER A 118 11.56 -33.31 7.85
N ASN A 119 10.23 -33.26 7.85
CA ASN A 119 9.40 -32.66 6.79
C ASN A 119 8.93 -31.24 7.14
N GLN A 120 9.79 -30.42 7.78
CA GLN A 120 9.42 -29.03 8.11
C GLN A 120 8.92 -28.27 6.87
N PRO A 121 7.82 -27.48 6.98
CA PRO A 121 7.18 -27.06 8.22
C PRO A 121 6.11 -28.02 8.78
N PHE A 122 5.85 -29.15 8.11
CA PHE A 122 4.75 -30.06 8.43
C PHE A 122 5.18 -31.24 9.30
N CYS A 123 4.22 -31.83 9.99
CA CYS A 123 4.43 -32.91 10.93
C CYS A 123 4.55 -34.27 10.22
N ASP A 124 5.57 -35.05 10.56
CA ASP A 124 5.82 -36.43 10.10
C ASP A 124 5.58 -37.48 11.20
N GLY A 125 5.09 -37.06 12.38
CA GLY A 125 4.91 -37.94 13.54
C GLY A 125 6.11 -38.03 14.50
N SER A 126 7.20 -37.29 14.27
CA SER A 126 8.40 -37.25 15.15
C SER A 126 8.17 -36.62 16.55
N HIS A 127 6.92 -36.38 16.94
CA HIS A 127 6.53 -35.82 18.23
C HIS A 127 5.98 -36.88 19.21
N LYS A 128 5.96 -38.17 18.84
CA LYS A 128 5.39 -39.25 19.66
C LYS A 128 5.98 -39.35 21.07
N ASP A 129 7.25 -38.95 21.25
CA ASP A 129 7.95 -38.97 22.54
C ASP A 129 7.89 -37.60 23.27
N THR A 130 6.96 -36.72 22.87
CA THR A 130 6.79 -35.38 23.45
C THR A 130 5.31 -35.06 23.65
N ASP A 131 4.98 -34.23 24.65
CA ASP A 131 3.60 -33.76 24.88
C ASP A 131 3.11 -32.70 23.86
N ILE A 132 3.89 -32.43 22.81
CA ILE A 132 3.61 -31.36 21.84
C ILE A 132 2.85 -31.92 20.64
N ARG A 133 1.62 -31.46 20.44
CA ARG A 133 0.80 -31.80 19.27
C ARG A 133 1.02 -30.82 18.10
N PRO A 134 0.96 -31.29 16.83
CA PRO A 134 0.98 -30.41 15.68
C PRO A 134 -0.30 -29.55 15.60
N VAL A 135 -0.19 -28.38 14.97
CA VAL A 135 -1.31 -27.45 14.81
C VAL A 135 -1.91 -27.65 13.41
N SER A 136 -3.20 -27.94 13.32
CA SER A 136 -3.88 -28.06 12.03
C SER A 136 -4.23 -26.70 11.44
N PHE A 137 -4.24 -26.62 10.11
CA PHE A 137 -4.65 -25.46 9.32
C PHE A 137 -5.40 -25.95 8.08
N LEU A 138 -6.68 -25.58 7.97
CA LEU A 138 -7.47 -25.81 6.77
C LEU A 138 -7.33 -24.60 5.84
N ALA A 139 -6.87 -24.83 4.61
CA ALA A 139 -6.77 -23.77 3.62
C ALA A 139 -8.14 -23.52 2.97
N GLU A 140 -8.77 -22.37 3.25
CA GLU A 140 -10.05 -22.00 2.64
C GLU A 140 -9.90 -21.56 1.17
N LYS A 141 -8.72 -21.07 0.79
CA LYS A 141 -8.38 -20.62 -0.57
C LYS A 141 -6.94 -20.97 -0.92
N SER A 142 -6.67 -21.13 -2.22
CA SER A 142 -5.32 -21.40 -2.72
C SER A 142 -4.49 -20.12 -2.72
N GLU A 143 -3.48 -20.03 -1.86
CA GLU A 143 -2.62 -18.86 -1.74
C GLU A 143 -1.27 -19.20 -1.12
N THR A 144 -0.28 -18.32 -1.24
CA THR A 144 0.98 -18.49 -0.54
C THR A 144 0.82 -18.15 0.94
N LYS A 145 1.18 -19.09 1.83
CA LYS A 145 1.27 -18.89 3.28
C LYS A 145 2.70 -19.02 3.78
N PHE A 146 3.00 -18.33 4.89
CA PHE A 146 4.32 -18.32 5.52
C PHE A 146 4.27 -19.01 6.88
N PHE A 147 4.60 -20.30 6.92
CA PHE A 147 4.62 -21.09 8.15
C PHE A 147 5.84 -20.75 9.00
N CYS A 148 5.65 -20.63 10.31
CA CYS A 148 6.75 -20.25 11.21
C CYS A 148 7.79 -21.37 11.30
N GLY A 149 9.04 -21.07 10.90
CA GLY A 149 10.15 -22.00 11.00
C GLY A 149 10.77 -22.06 12.39
N CYS A 150 10.87 -20.91 13.07
CA CYS A 150 11.51 -20.79 14.38
C CYS A 150 10.62 -21.25 15.56
N LYS A 151 9.35 -21.59 15.28
CA LYS A 151 8.30 -21.99 16.25
C LYS A 151 7.95 -20.94 17.31
N LYS A 152 8.59 -19.76 17.26
CA LYS A 152 8.31 -18.58 18.09
C LYS A 152 7.34 -17.64 17.36
N THR A 153 6.06 -18.02 17.36
CA THR A 153 4.94 -17.22 16.81
C THR A 153 3.78 -17.20 17.81
N ASN A 154 3.11 -16.05 17.93
CA ASN A 154 1.86 -15.89 18.67
C ASN A 154 0.64 -16.20 17.79
N SER A 155 0.80 -16.16 16.45
CA SER A 155 -0.21 -16.53 15.45
C SER A 155 0.07 -17.90 14.84
N GLN A 156 0.15 -18.95 15.67
CA GLN A 156 0.37 -20.33 15.19
C GLN A 156 -0.69 -20.69 14.13
N PRO A 157 -0.31 -21.29 12.99
CA PRO A 157 1.03 -21.81 12.64
C PRO A 157 1.93 -20.85 11.82
N PHE A 158 1.48 -19.61 11.59
CA PHE A 158 2.13 -18.67 10.67
C PHE A 158 3.21 -17.82 11.34
N CYS A 159 4.12 -17.27 10.56
CA CYS A 159 5.13 -16.35 11.07
C CYS A 159 4.56 -14.93 11.17
N ASP A 160 4.57 -14.37 12.38
CA ASP A 160 4.07 -13.03 12.72
C ASP A 160 5.19 -12.08 13.19
N GLY A 161 6.44 -12.54 13.17
CA GLY A 161 7.59 -11.80 13.68
C GLY A 161 7.71 -11.77 15.21
N SER A 162 6.97 -12.60 15.96
CA SER A 162 6.99 -12.59 17.44
C SER A 162 8.32 -12.97 18.10
N HIS A 163 9.31 -13.43 17.33
CA HIS A 163 10.69 -13.58 17.84
C HIS A 163 11.44 -12.24 17.98
N ASN A 164 10.92 -11.14 17.43
CA ASN A 164 11.46 -9.79 17.67
C ASN A 164 11.15 -9.25 19.07
N THR A 165 10.24 -9.88 19.84
CA THR A 165 9.91 -9.46 21.22
C THR A 165 10.57 -10.31 22.30
N SER A 166 11.14 -11.47 21.95
CA SER A 166 11.72 -12.44 22.91
C SER A 166 13.25 -12.53 22.88
N ASN A 167 13.93 -11.63 22.15
CA ASN A 167 15.39 -11.51 22.14
C ASN A 167 15.91 -10.38 23.03
N LEU A 168 15.14 -9.98 24.04
CA LEU A 168 15.45 -8.87 24.94
C LEU A 168 16.16 -9.28 26.25
N GLU A 169 16.45 -10.56 26.48
CA GLU A 169 17.11 -10.99 27.74
C GLU A 169 18.25 -12.03 27.58
N LEU A 170 18.68 -12.43 26.38
CA LEU A 170 19.70 -13.49 26.21
C LEU A 170 20.84 -13.14 25.24
N ILE A 171 21.20 -11.86 25.13
CA ILE A 171 22.50 -11.44 24.56
C ILE A 171 23.37 -10.95 25.72
N SER A 172 23.64 -11.86 26.64
CA SER A 172 24.81 -11.78 27.51
C SER A 172 25.56 -13.09 27.33
N ASN A 173 26.79 -12.96 26.81
CA ASN A 173 27.82 -13.99 26.73
C ASN A 173 27.76 -14.91 25.51
N THR A 174 28.31 -14.44 24.39
CA THR A 174 29.25 -15.21 23.55
C THR A 174 29.97 -14.25 22.59
N GLU A 175 31.27 -14.05 22.86
CA GLU A 175 32.35 -13.48 22.05
C GLU A 175 32.05 -12.36 21.02
N GLY A 176 32.36 -11.12 21.41
CA GLY A 176 32.89 -10.11 20.48
C GLY A 176 31.96 -9.00 19.95
N SER A 177 30.86 -8.66 20.62
CA SER A 177 30.12 -7.43 20.27
C SER A 177 30.99 -6.19 20.58
N ARG A 178 31.66 -5.64 19.56
CA ARG A 178 32.24 -4.30 19.64
C ARG A 178 31.09 -3.31 19.65
N SER A 179 30.81 -2.77 20.83
CA SER A 179 29.86 -1.67 21.04
C SER A 179 30.63 -0.37 21.26
N PHE A 180 30.09 0.73 20.74
CA PHE A 180 30.68 2.05 20.83
C PHE A 180 29.85 2.98 21.69
N ASP A 181 30.52 3.91 22.38
CA ASP A 181 29.87 4.92 23.19
C ASP A 181 29.42 6.10 22.33
N VAL A 182 28.16 6.46 22.50
CA VAL A 182 27.56 7.60 21.81
C VAL A 182 26.97 8.57 22.80
N ASN A 183 27.51 9.79 22.83
CA ASN A 183 27.00 10.88 23.65
C ASN A 183 25.94 11.68 22.89
N ILE A 184 24.72 11.74 23.44
CA ILE A 184 23.55 12.36 22.82
C ILE A 184 23.21 13.65 23.54
N ARG A 185 23.19 14.76 22.78
CA ARG A 185 22.73 16.07 23.26
C ARG A 185 21.31 16.40 22.76
N PRO A 186 20.52 17.18 23.52
CA PRO A 186 20.83 17.89 24.78
C PRO A 186 20.62 17.06 26.06
N ASP A 187 20.17 15.81 25.98
CA ASP A 187 19.86 14.98 27.17
C ASP A 187 21.10 14.54 27.96
N GLU A 188 22.30 14.84 27.46
CA GLU A 188 23.61 14.44 28.01
C GLU A 188 23.70 12.94 28.35
N LYS A 189 23.04 12.12 27.51
CA LYS A 189 22.93 10.68 27.72
C LYS A 189 23.97 9.93 26.89
N ILE A 190 24.67 9.00 27.52
CA ILE A 190 25.58 8.07 26.85
C ILE A 190 24.84 6.76 26.60
N ILE A 191 24.84 6.30 25.35
CA ILE A 191 24.26 5.01 24.95
C ILE A 191 25.30 4.13 24.27
N LYS A 192 25.11 2.81 24.36
CA LYS A 192 25.91 1.82 23.61
C LYS A 192 25.25 1.52 22.28
N VAL A 193 26.01 1.56 21.19
CA VAL A 193 25.57 1.27 19.82
C VAL A 193 26.40 0.13 19.24
N ASP A 194 25.73 -0.86 18.65
CA ASP A 194 26.40 -1.99 18.00
C ASP A 194 26.86 -1.64 16.57
N ILE A 195 27.93 -2.28 16.07
CA ILE A 195 28.57 -1.97 14.77
C ILE A 195 27.64 -1.98 13.54
N ASN A 196 26.55 -2.75 13.59
CA ASN A 196 25.59 -2.86 12.50
C ASN A 196 24.27 -2.13 12.77
N GLU A 197 24.15 -1.50 13.94
CA GLU A 197 22.98 -0.76 14.38
C GLU A 197 23.03 0.69 13.87
N THR A 198 21.87 1.26 13.57
CA THR A 198 21.76 2.68 13.20
C THR A 198 21.63 3.54 14.46
N LEU A 199 22.04 4.81 14.38
CA LEU A 199 21.87 5.74 15.50
C LEU A 199 20.41 5.89 15.93
N LEU A 200 19.46 5.82 15.00
CA LEU A 200 18.02 5.85 15.32
C LEU A 200 17.59 4.61 16.12
N THR A 201 17.96 3.41 15.67
CA THR A 201 17.62 2.17 16.37
C THR A 201 18.20 2.16 17.78
N ALA A 202 19.47 2.56 17.92
CA ALA A 202 20.13 2.62 19.22
C ALA A 202 19.51 3.68 20.14
N SER A 203 19.12 4.83 19.59
CA SER A 203 18.38 5.86 20.35
C SER A 203 17.10 5.27 20.94
N LEU A 204 16.26 4.69 20.08
CA LEU A 204 14.94 4.18 20.48
C LEU A 204 15.07 3.00 21.46
N ARG A 205 16.02 2.08 21.22
CA ARG A 205 16.31 0.95 22.13
C ARG A 205 16.73 1.43 23.53
N ASN A 206 17.44 2.55 23.62
CA ASN A 206 17.86 3.14 24.90
C ASN A 206 16.84 4.16 25.44
N ASN A 207 15.58 4.12 25.00
CA ASN A 207 14.52 5.05 25.40
C ASN A 207 14.91 6.53 25.21
N VAL A 208 15.72 6.82 24.18
CA VAL A 208 16.02 8.17 23.74
C VAL A 208 15.07 8.52 22.62
N SER A 209 14.14 9.42 22.92
CA SER A 209 13.13 9.83 21.95
C SER A 209 13.78 10.42 20.70
N HIS A 210 13.36 9.98 19.52
CA HIS A 210 13.99 10.37 18.27
C HIS A 210 12.95 10.40 17.15
N LEU A 211 12.72 11.58 16.59
CA LEU A 211 11.71 11.79 15.56
C LEU A 211 12.07 11.06 14.26
N SER A 212 11.15 10.27 13.72
CA SER A 212 11.34 9.55 12.46
C SER A 212 10.03 9.40 11.68
N ALA A 213 9.64 10.44 10.93
CA ALA A 213 8.35 10.47 10.24
C ALA A 213 8.16 9.31 9.23
N CYS A 214 9.24 8.85 8.59
CA CYS A 214 9.23 7.71 7.68
C CYS A 214 9.46 6.35 8.36
N GLY A 215 9.51 6.28 9.70
CA GLY A 215 9.80 5.04 10.42
C GLY A 215 11.22 4.48 10.16
N GLY A 216 12.17 5.33 9.76
CA GLY A 216 13.58 4.95 9.64
C GLY A 216 14.06 4.48 8.26
N VAL A 217 13.22 4.52 7.22
CA VAL A 217 13.60 4.06 5.86
C VAL A 217 14.44 5.06 5.04
N GLY A 218 14.86 6.18 5.63
CA GLY A 218 15.71 7.17 4.94
C GLY A 218 15.00 8.07 3.92
N LYS A 219 13.66 8.15 3.96
CA LYS A 219 12.86 8.98 3.04
C LYS A 219 12.45 10.36 3.61
N CYS A 220 12.80 10.67 4.85
CA CYS A 220 12.55 11.97 5.47
C CYS A 220 13.78 12.49 6.20
N SER A 221 13.85 13.80 6.45
CA SER A 221 14.93 14.45 7.18
C SER A 221 14.65 14.67 8.67
N THR A 222 13.63 14.02 9.25
CA THR A 222 13.21 14.30 10.64
C THR A 222 14.13 13.69 11.70
N CYS A 223 14.83 12.59 11.37
CA CYS A 223 15.79 11.94 12.28
C CYS A 223 17.20 12.55 12.18
N ARG A 224 17.30 13.79 11.70
CA ARG A 224 18.59 14.43 11.46
C ARG A 224 19.31 14.70 12.78
N VAL A 225 20.61 14.42 12.78
CA VAL A 225 21.53 14.68 13.87
C VAL A 225 22.70 15.48 13.36
N GLU A 226 23.23 16.36 14.19
CA GLU A 226 24.51 17.02 13.97
C GLU A 226 25.58 16.24 14.74
N ILE A 227 26.54 15.66 14.03
CA ILE A 227 27.70 15.01 14.62
C ILE A 227 28.64 16.10 15.15
N ILE A 228 28.78 16.17 16.47
CA ILE A 228 29.64 17.13 17.17
C ILE A 228 31.08 16.61 17.24
N GLY A 229 31.26 15.28 17.31
CA GLY A 229 32.59 14.67 17.36
C GLY A 229 32.57 13.22 16.89
N GLY A 230 33.67 12.76 16.31
CA GLY A 230 33.81 11.41 15.76
C GLY A 230 33.16 11.22 14.38
N LEU A 231 33.17 12.25 13.53
CA LEU A 231 32.55 12.16 12.18
C LEU A 231 33.23 11.10 11.31
N GLU A 232 34.55 10.94 11.46
CA GLU A 232 35.36 9.91 10.83
C GLU A 232 34.93 8.48 11.20
N ASN A 233 34.24 8.31 12.33
CA ASN A 233 33.71 7.03 12.79
C ASN A 233 32.31 6.75 12.24
N CYS A 234 31.69 7.68 11.51
CA CYS A 234 30.41 7.46 10.86
C CYS A 234 30.59 6.76 9.51
N SER A 235 29.62 5.91 9.17
CA SER A 235 29.57 5.31 7.84
C SER A 235 29.46 6.39 6.75
N LYS A 236 29.95 6.07 5.54
CA LYS A 236 29.64 6.87 4.35
C LYS A 236 28.12 7.01 4.21
N ARG A 237 27.68 8.13 3.64
CA ARG A 237 26.25 8.37 3.38
C ARG A 237 25.68 7.23 2.54
N SER A 238 24.53 6.71 2.96
CA SER A 238 23.78 5.80 2.11
C SER A 238 23.28 6.55 0.87
N PRO A 239 22.93 5.88 -0.24
CA PRO A 239 22.39 6.55 -1.43
C PRO A 239 21.15 7.41 -1.13
N LEU A 240 20.31 6.97 -0.19
CA LEU A 240 19.12 7.71 0.25
C LEU A 240 19.48 8.96 1.05
N GLU A 241 20.45 8.83 1.96
CA GLU A 241 20.97 9.94 2.74
C GLU A 241 21.68 10.97 1.87
N GLU A 242 22.51 10.53 0.91
CA GLU A 242 23.22 11.40 -0.03
C GLU A 242 22.25 12.23 -0.87
N LYS A 243 21.19 11.59 -1.39
CA LYS A 243 20.16 12.29 -2.17
C LYS A 243 19.46 13.39 -1.36
N LEU A 244 19.13 13.12 -0.09
CA LEU A 244 18.53 14.12 0.80
C LEU A 244 19.52 15.22 1.19
N ALA A 245 20.77 14.85 1.45
CA ALA A 245 21.83 15.78 1.80
C ALA A 245 22.11 16.78 0.67
N LEU A 246 22.18 16.31 -0.58
CA LEU A 246 22.32 17.19 -1.74
C LEU A 246 21.11 18.10 -1.92
N LYS A 247 19.89 17.56 -1.79
CA LYS A 247 18.64 18.32 -1.95
C LYS A 247 18.48 19.42 -0.91
N LEU A 248 18.85 19.16 0.34
CA LEU A 248 18.70 20.07 1.47
C LEU A 248 20.00 20.80 1.84
N LYS A 249 21.06 20.60 1.06
CA LYS A 249 22.40 21.20 1.26
C LYS A 249 22.98 20.94 2.66
N PHE A 250 22.94 19.68 3.10
CA PHE A 250 23.48 19.29 4.40
C PHE A 250 25.01 19.28 4.39
N PRO A 251 25.67 19.95 5.34
CA PRO A 251 27.10 19.78 5.57
C PRO A 251 27.37 18.35 6.09
N ASP A 252 28.62 17.89 6.03
CA ASP A 252 28.98 16.50 6.36
C ASP A 252 28.62 16.10 7.80
N GLN A 253 28.61 17.06 8.71
CA GLN A 253 28.22 16.89 10.11
C GLN A 253 26.73 16.58 10.27
N ILE A 254 25.87 17.00 9.34
CA ILE A 254 24.44 16.70 9.41
C ILE A 254 24.19 15.35 8.73
N ARG A 255 23.74 14.40 9.55
CA ARG A 255 23.51 13.00 9.17
C ARG A 255 22.09 12.57 9.48
N LEU A 256 21.59 11.56 8.79
CA LEU A 256 20.32 10.91 9.11
C LEU A 256 20.58 9.76 10.09
N ALA A 257 20.05 9.85 11.31
CA ALA A 257 20.28 8.85 12.34
C ALA A 257 19.82 7.44 11.91
N CYS A 258 18.78 7.35 11.07
CA CYS A 258 18.29 6.07 10.56
C CYS A 258 19.14 5.42 9.47
N GLN A 259 20.08 6.16 8.88
CA GLN A 259 20.98 5.66 7.84
C GLN A 259 22.43 5.56 8.32
N THR A 260 22.77 6.28 9.38
CA THR A 260 24.14 6.37 9.90
C THR A 260 24.43 5.20 10.83
N LYS A 261 25.46 4.42 10.48
CA LYS A 261 26.10 3.42 11.34
C LYS A 261 27.44 3.96 11.82
N ILE A 262 27.99 3.36 12.87
CA ILE A 262 29.27 3.80 13.44
C ILE A 262 30.27 2.66 13.63
N SER A 263 31.54 3.01 13.56
CA SER A 263 32.70 2.13 13.77
C SER A 263 33.62 2.59 14.90
N GLY A 264 33.18 3.57 15.69
CA GLY A 264 33.93 4.19 16.79
C GLY A 264 33.02 5.09 17.63
N ASN A 265 33.55 5.62 18.73
CA ASN A 265 32.78 6.49 19.62
C ASN A 265 32.46 7.82 18.93
N ILE A 266 31.24 8.33 19.14
CA ILE A 266 30.80 9.59 18.55
C ILE A 266 30.01 10.44 19.55
N SER A 267 29.81 11.71 19.22
CA SER A 267 28.90 12.61 19.93
C SER A 267 27.99 13.29 18.92
N TYR A 268 26.69 13.34 19.16
CA TYR A 268 25.76 14.04 18.28
C TYR A 268 24.68 14.80 19.04
N ARG A 269 24.14 15.84 18.38
CA ARG A 269 23.00 16.63 18.82
C ARG A 269 21.80 16.31 17.95
N ARG A 270 20.66 15.98 18.56
CA ARG A 270 19.38 15.89 17.83
C ARG A 270 18.91 17.30 17.51
N LEU A 271 18.59 17.55 16.24
CA LEU A 271 18.22 18.89 15.76
C LEU A 271 16.70 19.16 15.82
N LEU A 272 15.88 18.14 16.07
CA LEU A 272 14.43 18.24 16.17
C LEU A 272 13.98 17.60 17.49
N LEU A 273 13.53 18.42 18.43
CA LEU A 273 13.19 18.06 19.82
C LEU A 273 12.06 18.91 20.39
N ASP A 274 11.04 19.26 19.60
CA ASP A 274 9.87 19.97 20.15
C ASP A 274 8.98 18.96 20.91
N LYS A 275 8.60 19.28 22.16
CA LYS A 275 7.67 18.49 22.97
C LYS A 275 6.30 18.30 22.29
N ARG A 276 5.89 19.25 21.43
CA ARG A 276 4.67 19.14 20.62
C ARG A 276 4.78 18.04 19.55
N ASP A 277 5.94 17.88 18.92
CA ASP A 277 6.19 16.85 17.90
C ASP A 277 6.32 15.44 18.51
N LEU A 278 6.79 15.37 19.76
CA LEU A 278 6.88 14.13 20.54
C LEU A 278 5.48 13.58 20.89
N ASN A 279 4.54 14.46 21.25
CA ASN A 279 3.15 14.08 21.50
C ASN A 279 2.37 13.80 20.20
N HIS A 280 2.77 14.39 19.06
CA HIS A 280 2.13 14.10 17.77
C HIS A 280 2.49 12.72 17.21
N ASN A 281 3.68 12.22 17.54
CA ASN A 281 4.07 10.83 17.29
C ASN A 281 3.59 9.87 18.40
N SER A 282 3.09 10.34 19.55
CA SER A 282 2.69 9.47 20.67
C SER A 282 1.31 8.81 20.51
N GLN A 283 0.95 8.43 19.27
CA GLN A 283 0.22 7.18 19.06
C GLN A 283 1.17 5.97 18.97
N ILE A 284 2.47 6.18 19.19
CA ILE A 284 3.45 5.13 19.46
C ILE A 284 3.19 4.56 20.86
N THR A 285 2.40 3.49 20.91
CA THR A 285 2.53 2.52 21.99
C THR A 285 3.92 1.88 21.90
N HIS A 286 4.58 1.71 23.04
CA HIS A 286 5.92 1.15 23.20
C HIS A 286 6.10 -0.17 22.42
N LYS A 287 6.62 -0.14 21.17
CA LYS A 287 7.46 -1.17 20.50
C LYS A 287 7.55 -1.11 18.97
N LYS A 288 6.89 -0.19 18.26
CA LYS A 288 6.87 -0.21 16.78
C LYS A 288 7.25 1.14 16.17
N LEU A 289 8.25 1.15 15.26
CA LEU A 289 8.49 2.31 14.39
C LEU A 289 7.30 2.41 13.43
N GLU A 290 6.30 3.22 13.76
CA GLU A 290 5.18 3.49 12.86
C GLU A 290 5.42 4.81 12.12
N SER A 291 5.31 4.76 10.80
CA SER A 291 5.45 5.91 9.90
C SER A 291 4.19 6.77 9.99
N VAL A 292 4.34 8.09 9.84
CA VAL A 292 3.22 9.07 9.85
C VAL A 292 2.33 8.93 8.59
N GLY A 293 2.76 8.13 7.61
CA GLY A 293 1.98 7.74 6.44
C GLY A 293 2.54 6.50 5.75
N THR A 294 1.76 5.92 4.84
CA THR A 294 2.15 4.77 4.02
C THR A 294 2.52 5.22 2.61
N ILE A 295 3.61 4.69 2.07
CA ILE A 295 4.03 4.98 0.70
C ILE A 295 3.27 4.04 -0.25
N ARG A 296 2.63 4.61 -1.28
CA ARG A 296 1.89 3.86 -2.30
C ARG A 296 2.12 4.49 -3.67
N ASN A 297 2.04 3.68 -4.72
CA ASN A 297 1.97 4.19 -6.09
C ASN A 297 0.50 4.30 -6.49
N LEU A 298 0.02 5.52 -6.69
CA LEU A 298 -1.38 5.83 -6.99
C LEU A 298 -1.49 6.58 -8.32
N SER A 299 -2.67 6.53 -8.92
CA SER A 299 -3.01 7.38 -10.05
C SER A 299 -3.69 8.65 -9.56
N ILE A 300 -3.07 9.79 -9.85
CA ILE A 300 -3.54 11.11 -9.46
C ILE A 300 -4.12 11.81 -10.68
N MET A 301 -5.35 12.28 -10.55
CA MET A 301 -6.06 13.05 -11.57
C MET A 301 -6.32 14.47 -11.06
N PHE A 302 -5.94 15.45 -11.86
CA PHE A 302 -6.41 16.83 -11.72
C PHE A 302 -7.35 17.16 -12.88
N CYS A 303 -8.49 17.77 -12.57
CA CYS A 303 -9.43 18.29 -13.55
C CYS A 303 -9.71 19.75 -13.23
N ASP A 304 -9.47 20.67 -14.17
CA ASP A 304 -9.71 22.11 -14.00
C ASP A 304 -10.68 22.64 -15.05
N ILE A 305 -11.39 23.72 -14.75
CA ILE A 305 -12.35 24.33 -15.67
C ILE A 305 -11.65 25.36 -16.57
N LYS A 306 -11.65 25.08 -17.87
CA LYS A 306 -11.26 26.06 -18.89
C LYS A 306 -12.36 27.10 -19.07
N GLY A 307 -12.02 28.36 -18.80
CA GLY A 307 -12.89 29.50 -19.08
C GLY A 307 -13.89 29.81 -17.96
N PHE A 308 -13.66 29.34 -16.74
CA PHE A 308 -14.56 29.58 -15.62
C PHE A 308 -14.66 31.06 -15.24
N THR A 309 -13.54 31.79 -15.19
CA THR A 309 -13.56 33.21 -14.77
C THR A 309 -14.47 34.06 -15.69
N PRO A 310 -14.29 34.08 -17.02
CA PRO A 310 -15.21 34.81 -17.90
C PRO A 310 -16.67 34.35 -17.80
N PHE A 311 -16.89 33.04 -17.59
CA PHE A 311 -18.22 32.49 -17.41
C PHE A 311 -18.89 33.02 -16.13
N SER A 312 -18.17 33.02 -15.01
CA SER A 312 -18.67 33.45 -13.71
C SER A 312 -18.94 34.95 -13.60
N GLU A 313 -18.20 35.79 -14.34
CA GLU A 313 -18.39 37.24 -14.35
C GLU A 313 -19.70 37.67 -15.03
N SER A 314 -20.23 36.82 -15.92
CA SER A 314 -21.46 37.08 -16.68
C SER A 314 -22.75 36.65 -15.96
N LEU A 315 -22.64 36.04 -14.79
CA LEU A 315 -23.75 35.40 -14.07
C LEU A 315 -23.90 35.93 -12.65
N SER A 316 -25.08 35.73 -12.06
CA SER A 316 -25.29 35.99 -10.64
C SER A 316 -24.52 34.97 -9.79
N ALA A 317 -24.08 35.36 -8.59
CA ALA A 317 -23.38 34.45 -7.69
C ALA A 317 -24.20 33.18 -7.35
N TYR A 318 -25.53 33.30 -7.25
CA TYR A 318 -26.41 32.15 -7.02
C TYR A 318 -26.42 31.18 -8.20
N ASP A 319 -26.45 31.70 -9.43
CA ASP A 319 -26.37 30.88 -10.64
C ASP A 319 -25.02 30.18 -10.74
N VAL A 320 -23.92 30.89 -10.44
CA VAL A 320 -22.57 30.31 -10.43
C VAL A 320 -22.48 29.15 -9.44
N ILE A 321 -23.00 29.31 -8.23
CA ILE A 321 -23.02 28.23 -7.21
C ILE A 321 -23.87 27.05 -7.69
N PHE A 322 -25.06 27.31 -8.24
CA PHE A 322 -25.95 26.26 -8.75
C PHE A 322 -25.27 25.44 -9.86
N ILE A 323 -24.60 26.12 -10.80
CA ILE A 323 -23.92 25.50 -11.93
C ILE A 323 -22.69 24.72 -11.47
N LEU A 324 -21.88 25.28 -10.56
CA LEU A 324 -20.72 24.59 -9.99
C LEU A 324 -21.13 23.31 -9.25
N ASN A 325 -22.16 23.37 -8.40
CA ASN A 325 -22.64 22.19 -7.68
C ASN A 325 -23.13 21.10 -8.64
N ARG A 326 -23.81 21.49 -9.72
CA ARG A 326 -24.25 20.56 -10.76
C ARG A 326 -23.07 19.94 -11.53
N TYR A 327 -22.08 20.75 -11.88
CA TYR A 327 -20.83 20.30 -12.50
C TYR A 327 -20.10 19.29 -11.59
N PHE A 328 -19.87 19.64 -10.32
CA PHE A 328 -19.19 18.75 -9.37
C PHE A 328 -19.97 17.45 -9.16
N SER A 329 -21.30 17.51 -9.12
CA SER A 329 -22.14 16.31 -9.01
C SER A 329 -21.93 15.35 -10.19
N ILE A 330 -21.95 15.87 -11.43
CA ILE A 330 -21.75 15.07 -12.65
C ILE A 330 -20.34 14.45 -12.67
N MET A 331 -19.31 15.24 -12.38
CA MET A 331 -17.92 14.77 -12.40
C MET A 331 -17.66 13.73 -11.31
N ARG A 332 -18.21 13.96 -10.11
CA ARG A 332 -18.11 13.03 -8.99
C ARG A 332 -18.72 11.67 -9.30
N GLU A 333 -19.90 11.64 -9.91
CA GLU A 333 -20.57 10.39 -10.30
C GLU A 333 -19.65 9.53 -11.17
N VAL A 334 -19.00 10.13 -12.17
CA VAL A 334 -18.09 9.43 -13.09
C VAL A 334 -16.83 8.94 -12.37
N ILE A 335 -16.22 9.78 -11.53
CA ILE A 335 -15.00 9.42 -10.78
C ILE A 335 -15.27 8.22 -9.86
N ILE A 336 -16.36 8.27 -9.08
CA ILE A 336 -16.73 7.20 -8.15
C ILE A 336 -17.09 5.91 -8.90
N LYS A 337 -17.85 6.02 -10.00
CA LYS A 337 -18.20 4.87 -10.85
C LYS A 337 -16.97 4.11 -11.35
N ASN A 338 -15.88 4.84 -11.60
CA ASN A 338 -14.60 4.27 -12.05
C ASN A 338 -13.65 3.91 -10.87
N GLY A 339 -14.13 3.90 -9.63
CA GLY A 339 -13.34 3.50 -8.46
C GLY A 339 -12.33 4.54 -7.98
N GLY A 340 -12.49 5.80 -8.41
CA GLY A 340 -11.73 6.94 -7.91
C GLY A 340 -12.41 7.59 -6.70
N GLU A 341 -11.62 8.30 -5.91
CA GLU A 341 -12.08 9.08 -4.76
C GLU A 341 -11.71 10.54 -4.95
N ILE A 342 -12.64 11.45 -4.66
CA ILE A 342 -12.33 12.87 -4.64
C ILE A 342 -11.60 13.17 -3.33
N ASN A 343 -10.35 13.64 -3.44
CA ASN A 343 -9.60 14.05 -2.27
C ASN A 343 -9.97 15.45 -1.83
N ASN A 344 -10.07 16.40 -2.77
CA ASN A 344 -10.40 17.79 -2.50
C ASN A 344 -10.99 18.49 -3.74
N TYR A 345 -11.80 19.52 -3.49
CA TYR A 345 -12.14 20.57 -4.44
C TYR A 345 -11.24 21.78 -4.16
N ILE A 346 -10.54 22.29 -5.18
CA ILE A 346 -9.60 23.41 -5.06
C ILE A 346 -10.05 24.50 -6.00
N GLY A 347 -10.91 25.41 -5.51
CA GLY A 347 -11.61 26.35 -6.38
C GLY A 347 -12.56 25.60 -7.32
N ASP A 348 -12.34 25.75 -8.62
CA ASP A 348 -13.01 25.04 -9.70
C ASP A 348 -12.35 23.70 -10.10
N ALA A 349 -11.17 23.41 -9.54
CA ALA A 349 -10.45 22.18 -9.80
C ALA A 349 -10.89 21.01 -8.91
N ILE A 350 -10.84 19.80 -9.46
CA ILE A 350 -11.09 18.53 -8.78
C ILE A 350 -9.76 17.76 -8.69
N LEU A 351 -9.38 17.39 -7.47
CA LEU A 351 -8.32 16.42 -7.21
C LEU A 351 -8.94 15.06 -6.91
N ALA A 352 -8.73 14.10 -7.82
CA ALA A 352 -9.19 12.72 -7.66
C ALA A 352 -8.01 11.74 -7.59
N ILE A 353 -8.20 10.68 -6.82
CA ILE A 353 -7.19 9.68 -6.53
C ILE A 353 -7.77 8.30 -6.82
N PHE A 354 -7.04 7.53 -7.61
CA PHE A 354 -7.35 6.15 -7.95
C PHE A 354 -6.28 5.25 -7.35
N GLY A 355 -6.69 4.18 -6.66
CA GLY A 355 -5.77 3.28 -5.97
C GLY A 355 -5.83 3.24 -4.45
N LEU A 356 -6.60 4.11 -3.80
CA LEU A 356 -6.64 4.19 -2.33
C LEU A 356 -7.25 2.93 -1.71
N ASN A 357 -8.47 2.61 -2.14
CA ASN A 357 -9.19 1.41 -1.73
C ASN A 357 -9.05 0.25 -2.73
N GLU A 358 -9.04 0.56 -4.04
CA GLU A 358 -8.92 -0.43 -5.12
C GLU A 358 -7.76 -0.10 -6.05
N THR A 359 -6.82 -1.04 -6.18
CA THR A 359 -5.59 -0.84 -6.97
C THR A 359 -5.66 -1.45 -8.37
N ARG A 360 -6.62 -2.36 -8.63
CA ARG A 360 -6.76 -3.02 -9.93
C ARG A 360 -7.08 -2.03 -11.04
N GLN A 361 -6.23 -2.00 -12.06
CA GLN A 361 -6.39 -1.15 -13.24
C GLN A 361 -6.58 0.33 -12.90
N GLN A 362 -6.08 0.81 -11.75
CA GLN A 362 -6.31 2.17 -11.26
C GLN A 362 -5.99 3.25 -12.30
N THR A 363 -4.90 3.10 -13.06
CA THR A 363 -4.49 4.06 -14.10
C THR A 363 -5.40 4.00 -15.33
N LEU A 364 -5.81 2.80 -15.73
CA LEU A 364 -6.73 2.60 -16.85
C LEU A 364 -8.13 3.14 -16.49
N ARG A 365 -8.56 2.93 -15.26
CA ARG A 365 -9.82 3.45 -14.71
C ARG A 365 -9.82 4.97 -14.59
N ALA A 366 -8.72 5.56 -14.12
CA ALA A 366 -8.55 7.01 -14.12
C ALA A 366 -8.66 7.57 -15.55
N THR A 367 -8.00 6.92 -16.51
CA THR A 367 -8.06 7.33 -17.92
C THR A 367 -9.46 7.19 -18.51
N ASN A 368 -10.17 6.10 -18.20
CA ASN A 368 -11.55 5.91 -18.62
C ASN A 368 -12.49 6.96 -17.99
N ALA A 369 -12.33 7.23 -16.69
CA ALA A 369 -13.08 8.25 -16.00
C ALA A 369 -12.90 9.62 -16.66
N ALA A 370 -11.67 9.98 -17.03
CA ALA A 370 -11.40 11.24 -17.71
C ALA A 370 -12.12 11.36 -19.07
N LEU A 371 -12.11 10.29 -19.87
CA LEU A 371 -12.83 10.27 -21.15
C LEU A 371 -14.35 10.35 -20.94
N GLU A 372 -14.90 9.66 -19.94
CA GLU A 372 -16.32 9.72 -19.60
C GLU A 372 -16.71 11.12 -19.05
N MET A 373 -15.86 11.75 -18.24
CA MET A 373 -16.03 13.13 -17.76
C MET A 373 -16.07 14.12 -18.92
N ILE A 374 -15.18 13.96 -19.91
CA ILE A 374 -15.15 14.77 -21.14
C ILE A 374 -16.47 14.65 -21.89
N ASN A 375 -16.99 13.43 -22.06
CA ASN A 375 -18.27 13.20 -22.73
C ASN A 375 -19.45 13.82 -21.98
N ARG A 376 -19.52 13.62 -20.65
CA ARG A 376 -20.54 14.23 -19.78
C ARG A 376 -20.45 15.76 -19.80
N MET A 377 -19.25 16.32 -19.89
CA MET A 377 -19.07 17.77 -20.02
C MET A 377 -19.62 18.28 -21.35
N ASP A 378 -19.45 17.56 -22.45
CA ASP A 378 -20.00 17.96 -23.75
C ASP A 378 -21.54 17.93 -23.79
N GLU A 379 -22.16 17.01 -23.05
CA GLU A 379 -23.61 17.05 -22.79
C GLU A 379 -24.00 18.24 -21.92
N PHE A 380 -23.24 18.51 -20.87
CA PHE A 380 -23.52 19.61 -19.94
C PHE A 380 -23.37 20.99 -20.62
N LYS A 381 -22.40 21.17 -21.52
CA LYS A 381 -22.27 22.39 -22.34
C LYS A 381 -23.53 22.71 -23.11
N LYS A 382 -24.18 21.71 -23.72
CA LYS A 382 -25.44 21.91 -24.47
C LYS A 382 -26.54 22.49 -23.57
N TYR A 383 -26.57 22.07 -22.31
CA TYR A 383 -27.49 22.65 -21.32
C TYR A 383 -27.09 24.09 -20.97
N LEU A 384 -25.81 24.35 -20.70
CA LEU A 384 -25.31 25.69 -20.37
C LEU A 384 -25.61 26.72 -21.46
N ILE A 385 -25.34 26.39 -22.73
CA ILE A 385 -25.63 27.25 -23.88
C ILE A 385 -27.13 27.57 -23.95
N LYS A 386 -28.00 26.58 -23.75
CA LYS A 386 -29.46 26.77 -23.82
C LYS A 386 -30.02 27.61 -22.67
N ALA A 387 -29.49 27.42 -21.46
CA ALA A 387 -30.00 28.08 -20.26
C ALA A 387 -29.40 29.46 -20.00
N TYR A 388 -28.12 29.65 -20.37
CA TYR A 388 -27.33 30.82 -19.97
C TYR A 388 -26.64 31.53 -21.16
N GLY A 389 -26.66 30.96 -22.37
CA GLY A 389 -26.05 31.56 -23.56
C GLY A 389 -24.52 31.50 -23.60
N SER A 390 -23.88 30.91 -22.59
CA SER A 390 -22.43 30.73 -22.47
C SER A 390 -22.11 29.32 -21.96
N ASP A 391 -20.86 28.89 -22.11
CA ASP A 391 -20.38 27.61 -21.61
C ASP A 391 -18.95 27.70 -21.04
N PHE A 392 -18.47 26.56 -20.55
CA PHE A 392 -17.09 26.33 -20.18
C PHE A 392 -16.70 24.89 -20.55
N ASP A 393 -15.42 24.57 -20.44
CA ASP A 393 -14.90 23.23 -20.71
C ASP A 393 -13.99 22.75 -19.58
N ILE A 394 -13.50 21.52 -19.66
CA ILE A 394 -12.55 20.94 -18.70
C ILE A 394 -11.24 20.56 -19.35
N ARG A 395 -10.20 20.52 -18.53
CA ARG A 395 -8.88 19.98 -18.83
C ARG A 395 -8.50 18.99 -17.75
N ILE A 396 -7.92 17.87 -18.16
CA ILE A 396 -7.60 16.75 -17.27
C ILE A 396 -6.13 16.36 -17.44
N GLY A 397 -5.43 16.23 -16.32
CA GLY A 397 -4.07 15.70 -16.25
C GLY A 397 -4.02 14.48 -15.35
N ILE A 398 -3.41 13.39 -15.82
CA ILE A 398 -3.24 12.16 -15.04
C ILE A 398 -1.76 11.80 -14.93
N HIS A 399 -1.34 11.44 -13.72
CA HIS A 399 -0.02 10.90 -13.46
C HIS A 399 -0.07 9.69 -12.54
N TYR A 400 0.80 8.72 -12.80
CA TYR A 400 1.00 7.55 -11.96
C TYR A 400 2.36 7.67 -11.26
N GLY A 401 2.36 7.64 -9.93
CA GLY A 401 3.61 7.83 -9.19
C GLY A 401 3.52 7.58 -7.70
N GLU A 402 4.71 7.58 -7.07
CA GLU A 402 4.86 7.36 -5.63
C GLU A 402 4.34 8.57 -4.83
N VAL A 403 3.47 8.28 -3.87
CA VAL A 403 2.90 9.25 -2.94
C VAL A 403 2.87 8.69 -1.51
N ILE A 404 2.81 9.60 -0.54
CA ILE A 404 2.62 9.28 0.87
C ILE A 404 1.15 9.52 1.20
N VAL A 405 0.47 8.46 1.60
CA VAL A 405 -0.91 8.50 2.10
C VAL A 405 -0.86 8.58 3.62
N GLY A 406 -1.42 9.64 4.20
CA GLY A 406 -1.44 9.84 5.65
C GLY A 406 -2.47 10.87 6.05
N SER A 407 -2.78 10.94 7.35
CA SER A 407 -3.71 11.94 7.87
C SER A 407 -2.96 13.21 8.25
N VAL A 408 -3.38 14.35 7.72
CA VAL A 408 -2.85 15.67 8.07
C VAL A 408 -3.95 16.50 8.73
N GLY A 409 -3.61 17.20 9.81
CA GLY A 409 -4.53 18.00 10.61
C GLY A 409 -4.30 17.78 12.10
N TYR A 410 -4.98 18.58 12.93
CA TYR A 410 -4.91 18.50 14.38
C TYR A 410 -6.28 18.13 14.95
N GLY A 411 -6.34 17.25 15.95
CA GLY A 411 -7.60 16.85 16.58
C GLY A 411 -8.58 16.20 15.60
N GLU A 412 -9.81 16.70 15.57
CA GLU A 412 -10.92 16.23 14.71
C GLU A 412 -10.78 16.67 13.25
N ASP A 413 -9.95 17.68 12.94
CA ASP A 413 -9.70 18.16 11.57
C ASP A 413 -8.71 17.27 10.79
N LYS A 414 -8.38 16.08 11.30
CA LYS A 414 -7.50 15.13 10.60
C LYS A 414 -8.20 14.55 9.37
N LYS A 415 -7.72 14.92 8.19
CA LYS A 415 -8.19 14.35 6.91
C LYS A 415 -7.14 13.46 6.29
N LEU A 416 -7.57 12.34 5.73
CA LEU A 416 -6.71 11.49 4.89
C LEU A 416 -6.31 12.29 3.65
N THR A 417 -5.02 12.44 3.44
CA THR A 417 -4.48 13.19 2.30
C THR A 417 -3.33 12.42 1.66
N VAL A 418 -3.01 12.84 0.45
CA VAL A 418 -1.96 12.26 -0.38
C VAL A 418 -0.96 13.35 -0.69
N ILE A 419 0.30 13.10 -0.32
CA ILE A 419 1.38 14.07 -0.43
C ILE A 419 2.48 13.45 -1.28
N GLY A 420 2.97 14.18 -2.27
CA GLY A 420 4.10 13.73 -3.07
C GLY A 420 4.30 14.60 -4.29
N ASP A 421 5.47 14.44 -4.91
CA ASP A 421 5.79 15.11 -6.17
C ASP A 421 4.81 14.72 -7.29
N ALA A 422 4.29 13.48 -7.24
CA ALA A 422 3.30 12.99 -8.19
C ALA A 422 2.01 13.84 -8.24
N VAL A 423 1.57 14.40 -7.10
CA VAL A 423 0.42 15.30 -7.04
C VAL A 423 0.72 16.60 -7.80
N ASN A 424 1.91 17.16 -7.60
CA ASN A 424 2.35 18.37 -8.30
C ASN A 424 2.55 18.13 -9.81
N ILE A 425 3.07 16.95 -10.19
CA ILE A 425 3.23 16.57 -11.59
C ILE A 425 1.86 16.49 -12.28
N ALA A 426 0.87 15.82 -11.67
CA ALA A 426 -0.47 15.71 -12.23
C ALA A 426 -1.12 17.09 -12.47
N SER A 427 -1.02 18.02 -11.50
CA SER A 427 -1.51 19.40 -11.65
C SER A 427 -0.79 20.15 -12.79
N ARG A 428 0.53 19.95 -12.96
CA ARG A 428 1.28 20.58 -14.07
C ARG A 428 0.91 20.00 -15.43
N ILE A 429 0.60 18.71 -15.49
CA ILE A 429 0.13 18.04 -16.72
C ILE A 429 -1.23 18.58 -17.12
N GLU A 430 -2.14 18.74 -16.17
CA GLU A 430 -3.44 19.39 -16.41
C GLU A 430 -3.21 20.77 -17.05
N ALA A 431 -2.39 21.62 -16.43
CA ALA A 431 -2.16 22.98 -16.91
C ALA A 431 -1.57 23.05 -18.33
N ILE A 432 -0.80 22.04 -18.76
CA ILE A 432 -0.23 21.96 -20.12
C ILE A 432 -1.30 21.80 -21.19
N ASN A 433 -2.46 21.21 -20.87
CA ASN A 433 -3.58 21.13 -21.82
C ASN A 433 -3.96 22.49 -22.39
N LYS A 434 -3.72 23.59 -21.64
CA LYS A 434 -3.92 24.95 -22.14
C LYS A 434 -3.04 25.28 -23.33
N ASP A 435 -1.74 25.03 -23.20
CA ASP A 435 -0.74 25.37 -24.20
C ASP A 435 -0.76 24.37 -25.36
N ALA A 436 -1.12 23.11 -25.09
CA ALA A 436 -1.23 22.03 -26.06
C ALA A 436 -2.54 22.03 -26.87
N GLY A 437 -3.58 22.73 -26.40
CA GLY A 437 -4.92 22.71 -27.01
C GLY A 437 -5.68 21.39 -26.83
N THR A 438 -5.26 20.55 -25.89
CA THR A 438 -5.84 19.22 -25.60
C THR A 438 -6.83 19.29 -24.44
N ARG A 439 -7.57 18.20 -24.19
CA ARG A 439 -8.46 18.06 -23.01
C ARG A 439 -7.95 17.04 -22.00
N LEU A 440 -7.23 16.02 -22.45
CA LEU A 440 -6.69 14.96 -21.60
C LEU A 440 -5.23 14.71 -21.96
N LEU A 441 -4.36 14.82 -20.96
CA LEU A 441 -2.97 14.40 -21.05
C LEU A 441 -2.63 13.45 -19.91
N VAL A 442 -1.89 12.39 -20.24
CA VAL A 442 -1.35 11.45 -19.26
C VAL A 442 0.17 11.45 -19.31
N SER A 443 0.82 11.35 -18.15
CA SER A 443 2.29 11.20 -18.09
C SER A 443 2.76 9.92 -18.77
N ASP A 444 4.03 9.88 -19.19
CA ASP A 444 4.68 8.65 -19.67
C ASP A 444 4.58 7.48 -18.67
N ASP A 445 4.76 7.75 -17.37
CA ASP A 445 4.60 6.74 -16.31
C ASP A 445 3.18 6.15 -16.29
N ALA A 446 2.16 6.99 -16.42
CA ALA A 446 0.77 6.55 -16.49
C ALA A 446 0.48 5.79 -17.80
N TYR A 447 1.03 6.25 -18.91
CA TYR A 447 0.91 5.59 -20.21
C TYR A 447 1.51 4.18 -20.18
N ASN A 448 2.68 4.00 -19.57
CA ASN A 448 3.33 2.69 -19.46
C ASN A 448 2.45 1.64 -18.74
N GLU A 449 1.61 2.06 -17.79
CA GLU A 449 0.66 1.17 -17.10
C GLU A 449 -0.54 0.76 -17.97
N ILE A 450 -0.85 1.52 -19.03
CA ILE A 450 -2.10 1.36 -19.80
C ILE A 450 -1.91 1.16 -21.30
N ARG A 451 -0.68 1.24 -21.81
CA ARG A 451 -0.34 1.32 -23.25
C ARG A 451 -1.02 0.27 -24.12
N ASP A 452 -1.20 -0.94 -23.60
CA ASP A 452 -1.78 -2.05 -24.37
C ASP A 452 -3.31 -1.94 -24.50
N ASN A 453 -3.92 -1.09 -23.67
CA ASN A 453 -5.37 -0.95 -23.47
C ASN A 453 -5.93 0.38 -23.99
N VAL A 454 -5.10 1.26 -24.54
CA VAL A 454 -5.51 2.60 -25.00
C VAL A 454 -5.00 2.90 -26.40
N ASP A 455 -5.68 3.83 -27.07
CA ASP A 455 -5.19 4.45 -28.29
C ASP A 455 -4.75 5.88 -27.99
N VAL A 456 -3.57 6.24 -28.51
CA VAL A 456 -2.96 7.54 -28.35
C VAL A 456 -3.20 8.36 -29.61
N GLN A 457 -3.78 9.54 -29.46
CA GLN A 457 -3.98 10.49 -30.56
C GLN A 457 -2.68 11.20 -30.92
N ASN A 458 -1.94 11.65 -29.90
CA ASN A 458 -0.71 12.40 -30.07
C ASN A 458 0.18 12.27 -28.83
N PHE A 459 1.46 12.65 -28.95
CA PHE A 459 2.37 12.77 -27.81
C PHE A 459 3.11 14.10 -27.85
N LEU A 460 3.40 14.65 -26.68
CA LEU A 460 4.14 15.89 -26.52
C LEU A 460 5.38 15.65 -25.68
N ARG A 461 6.51 16.25 -26.06
CA ARG A 461 7.75 16.21 -25.27
C ARG A 461 8.19 17.62 -24.93
N LEU A 462 8.08 18.00 -23.66
CA LEU A 462 8.32 19.36 -23.21
C LEU A 462 8.83 19.41 -21.76
N LYS A 463 9.31 20.56 -21.31
CA LYS A 463 9.74 20.76 -19.91
C LYS A 463 8.54 21.20 -19.09
N LEU A 464 8.26 20.52 -17.98
CA LEU A 464 7.32 21.05 -17.00
C LEU A 464 7.92 22.32 -16.39
N ARG A 465 7.11 23.37 -16.22
CA ARG A 465 7.54 24.61 -15.57
C ARG A 465 8.19 24.29 -14.23
N GLY A 466 9.42 24.75 -13.99
CA GLY A 466 10.16 24.48 -12.76
C GLY A 466 10.84 23.10 -12.66
N THR A 467 10.96 22.36 -13.77
CA THR A 467 11.77 21.13 -13.85
C THR A 467 12.85 21.25 -14.94
N SER A 468 13.99 20.57 -14.74
CA SER A 468 15.09 20.55 -15.71
C SER A 468 14.88 19.54 -16.85
N ASN A 469 14.11 18.48 -16.58
CA ASN A 469 14.00 17.31 -17.45
C ASN A 469 12.80 17.44 -18.39
N LEU A 470 12.95 16.92 -19.61
CA LEU A 470 11.84 16.77 -20.55
C LEU A 470 10.93 15.64 -20.05
N ILE A 471 9.63 15.89 -20.02
CA ILE A 471 8.60 14.88 -19.81
C ILE A 471 7.93 14.57 -21.16
N THR A 472 7.54 13.31 -21.34
CA THR A 472 6.66 12.89 -22.43
C THR A 472 5.24 12.79 -21.88
N LEU A 473 4.28 13.39 -22.57
CA LEU A 473 2.86 13.33 -22.27
C LEU A 473 2.13 12.73 -23.47
N HIS A 474 1.08 11.95 -23.20
CA HIS A 474 0.28 11.28 -24.22
C HIS A 474 -1.15 11.80 -24.17
N GLU A 475 -1.67 12.19 -25.32
CA GLU A 475 -3.08 12.52 -25.50
C GLU A 475 -3.84 11.23 -25.79
N ILE A 476 -4.65 10.78 -24.83
CA ILE A 476 -5.39 9.53 -24.96
C ILE A 476 -6.72 9.80 -25.67
N GLN A 477 -6.95 9.08 -26.76
CA GLN A 477 -8.17 9.22 -27.56
C GLN A 477 -9.30 8.33 -27.03
N ARG A 478 -8.97 7.07 -26.75
CA ARG A 478 -9.94 6.06 -26.29
C ARG A 478 -9.26 4.97 -25.47
N VAL A 479 -10.06 4.34 -24.62
CA VAL A 479 -9.77 3.04 -24.03
C VAL A 479 -10.32 1.96 -24.96
N LYS A 480 -9.56 0.91 -25.23
CA LYS A 480 -9.98 -0.20 -26.10
C LYS A 480 -11.13 -0.97 -25.44
N GLU A 481 -12.06 -1.45 -26.25
CA GLU A 481 -13.19 -2.26 -25.78
C GLU A 481 -12.72 -3.49 -25.00
N ASN A 482 -13.49 -3.91 -23.99
CA ASN A 482 -13.20 -5.05 -23.10
C ASN A 482 -11.88 -4.96 -22.31
N SER A 483 -11.19 -3.82 -22.32
CA SER A 483 -9.94 -3.65 -21.56
C SER A 483 -10.19 -3.41 -20.07
N LEU A 484 -11.33 -2.80 -19.73
CA LEU A 484 -11.73 -2.60 -18.34
C LEU A 484 -12.37 -3.89 -17.84
N ILE A 485 -11.80 -4.43 -16.77
CA ILE A 485 -12.43 -5.49 -16.01
C ILE A 485 -13.64 -4.87 -15.31
N ASP A 486 -14.82 -5.45 -15.53
CA ASP A 486 -16.05 -4.90 -14.96
C ASP A 486 -15.96 -4.84 -13.43
N HIS A 487 -16.33 -3.69 -12.86
CA HIS A 487 -16.45 -3.53 -11.41
C HIS A 487 -17.56 -4.40 -10.84
N ASP A 488 -18.46 -4.92 -11.68
CA ASP A 488 -19.57 -5.76 -11.26
C ASP A 488 -19.11 -7.07 -10.58
N ASN A 489 -17.87 -7.53 -10.82
CA ASN A 489 -17.27 -8.62 -10.04
C ASN A 489 -16.87 -8.24 -8.60
N ILE A 490 -17.08 -6.99 -8.17
CA ILE A 490 -16.83 -6.47 -6.80
C ILE A 490 -18.07 -5.74 -6.25
N LYS A 491 -19.17 -5.60 -7.03
CA LYS A 491 -20.45 -5.16 -6.44
C LYS A 491 -20.99 -6.21 -5.50
N GLU A 492 -20.71 -7.47 -5.75
CA GLU A 492 -21.21 -8.58 -4.96
C GLU A 492 -20.05 -9.30 -4.26
N ILE A 493 -20.10 -9.40 -2.92
CA ILE A 493 -19.20 -10.26 -2.17
C ILE A 493 -19.99 -11.44 -1.61
N SER A 494 -19.37 -12.63 -1.61
CA SER A 494 -19.85 -13.74 -0.80
C SER A 494 -19.28 -13.62 0.60
N HIS A 495 -20.15 -13.48 1.60
CA HIS A 495 -19.77 -13.43 3.01
C HIS A 495 -20.86 -14.11 3.83
N ASP A 496 -20.46 -15.07 4.67
CA ASP A 496 -21.36 -15.89 5.52
C ASP A 496 -22.50 -16.54 4.74
N ASN A 497 -22.18 -17.21 3.62
CA ASN A 497 -23.15 -17.85 2.69
C ASN A 497 -24.21 -16.91 2.10
N ASN A 498 -24.05 -15.60 2.24
CA ASN A 498 -24.93 -14.60 1.65
C ASN A 498 -24.17 -13.80 0.59
N ILE A 499 -24.92 -13.32 -0.40
CA ILE A 499 -24.40 -12.40 -1.40
C ILE A 499 -24.71 -10.98 -0.93
N TRP A 500 -23.72 -10.10 -0.93
CA TRP A 500 -23.84 -8.74 -0.44
C TRP A 500 -23.55 -7.75 -1.55
N THR A 501 -24.42 -6.79 -1.77
CA THR A 501 -24.27 -5.72 -2.77
C THR A 501 -23.65 -4.48 -2.15
N ARG A 502 -22.56 -3.97 -2.73
CA ARG A 502 -21.90 -2.73 -2.31
C ARG A 502 -22.78 -1.51 -2.60
N THR A 503 -22.95 -0.62 -1.63
CA THR A 503 -23.74 0.61 -1.75
C THR A 503 -22.85 1.85 -1.71
N LEU A 504 -22.93 2.67 -0.66
CA LEU A 504 -22.19 3.93 -0.48
C LEU A 504 -20.96 3.73 0.43
N PRO A 505 -19.89 4.53 0.28
CA PRO A 505 -18.82 4.60 1.27
C PRO A 505 -19.37 5.03 2.64
N ILE A 506 -18.80 4.50 3.73
CA ILE A 506 -19.24 4.82 5.10
C ILE A 506 -19.04 6.32 5.42
N SER A 507 -18.02 6.94 4.82
CA SER A 507 -17.74 8.37 4.96
C SER A 507 -18.77 9.27 4.28
N GLU A 508 -19.59 8.74 3.38
CA GLU A 508 -20.63 9.49 2.69
C GLU A 508 -21.99 9.44 3.41
N LEU A 509 -22.08 8.81 4.57
CA LEU A 509 -23.29 8.81 5.39
C LEU A 509 -22.94 9.37 6.76
N GLU A 510 -23.39 10.59 7.04
CA GLU A 510 -23.16 11.28 8.31
C GLU A 510 -24.13 10.76 9.40
N GLU A 511 -23.79 10.98 10.67
CA GLU A 511 -24.64 10.57 11.79
C GLU A 511 -25.97 11.34 11.76
N GLY A 512 -27.10 10.63 11.82
CA GLY A 512 -28.45 11.18 11.66
C GLY A 512 -28.88 11.40 10.20
N GLU A 513 -28.04 11.07 9.22
CA GLU A 513 -28.35 11.23 7.81
C GLU A 513 -29.04 9.98 7.22
N LYS A 514 -29.81 10.20 6.16
CA LYS A 514 -30.33 9.14 5.27
C LYS A 514 -30.03 9.44 3.81
N LYS A 515 -29.66 8.41 3.04
CA LYS A 515 -29.40 8.52 1.60
C LYS A 515 -30.07 7.42 0.80
N LYS A 516 -30.60 7.81 -0.36
CA LYS A 516 -31.17 6.90 -1.34
C LYS A 516 -30.07 6.22 -2.15
N PHE A 517 -30.24 4.93 -2.39
CA PHE A 517 -29.39 4.12 -3.25
C PHE A 517 -30.27 3.24 -4.15
N LEU A 518 -30.01 3.24 -5.45
CA LEU A 518 -30.75 2.43 -6.42
C LEU A 518 -30.00 1.14 -6.72
N SER A 519 -30.63 -0.02 -6.49
CA SER A 519 -30.04 -1.34 -6.72
C SER A 519 -30.97 -2.22 -7.56
N LYS A 520 -30.57 -2.55 -8.80
CA LYS A 520 -31.26 -3.51 -9.71
C LYS A 520 -32.80 -3.40 -9.65
N GLU A 521 -33.33 -2.17 -9.73
CA GLU A 521 -34.77 -1.80 -9.71
C GLU A 521 -35.44 -1.62 -8.33
N LYS A 522 -34.73 -1.84 -7.21
CA LYS A 522 -35.21 -1.49 -5.86
C LYS A 522 -34.57 -0.19 -5.37
N GLU A 523 -35.38 0.70 -4.80
CA GLU A 523 -34.89 1.86 -4.05
C GLU A 523 -34.63 1.46 -2.59
N ILE A 524 -33.39 1.63 -2.17
CA ILE A 524 -32.92 1.35 -0.81
C ILE A 524 -32.65 2.68 -0.12
N LEU A 525 -33.09 2.83 1.12
CA LEU A 525 -32.78 3.97 1.97
C LEU A 525 -31.78 3.54 3.04
N LEU A 526 -30.56 4.07 2.96
CA LEU A 526 -29.53 3.88 3.98
C LEU A 526 -29.70 4.94 5.06
N ILE A 527 -29.62 4.54 6.33
CA ILE A 527 -29.83 5.39 7.50
C ILE A 527 -28.68 5.15 8.47
N LYS A 528 -28.07 6.22 9.02
CA LYS A 528 -27.04 6.09 10.05
C LYS A 528 -27.48 6.72 11.37
N GLN A 529 -27.64 5.89 12.39
CA GLN A 529 -27.97 6.31 13.76
C GLN A 529 -27.54 5.25 14.77
N GLU A 530 -26.43 5.45 15.48
CA GLU A 530 -25.73 4.48 16.34
C GLU A 530 -25.20 3.22 15.59
N GLY A 531 -25.44 3.15 14.29
CA GLY A 531 -25.17 2.03 13.39
C GLY A 531 -25.70 2.34 11.99
N ILE A 532 -25.43 1.48 11.00
CA ILE A 532 -25.89 1.66 9.62
C ILE A 532 -27.00 0.67 9.32
N TYR A 533 -28.16 1.19 8.93
CA TYR A 533 -29.36 0.42 8.63
C TYR A 533 -29.78 0.65 7.18
N ALA A 534 -30.43 -0.32 6.57
CA ALA A 534 -31.00 -0.21 5.23
C ALA A 534 -32.43 -0.71 5.24
N ILE A 535 -33.31 0.03 4.57
CA ILE A 535 -34.72 -0.33 4.39
C ILE A 535 -35.10 -0.19 2.92
N GLU A 536 -36.13 -0.91 2.47
CA GLU A 536 -36.76 -0.57 1.19
C GLU A 536 -37.38 0.84 1.32
N ASN A 537 -37.22 1.70 0.30
CA ASN A 537 -37.72 3.07 0.30
C ASN A 537 -39.25 3.14 0.08
N PHE A 538 -40.01 2.26 0.75
CA PHE A 538 -41.44 2.15 0.59
C PHE A 538 -42.13 1.97 1.94
N CYS A 539 -43.17 2.78 2.16
CA CYS A 539 -44.06 2.68 3.30
C CYS A 539 -45.02 1.49 3.10
N PRO A 540 -45.03 0.48 3.97
CA PRO A 540 -45.90 -0.70 3.83
C PRO A 540 -47.41 -0.38 3.78
N HIS A 541 -47.83 0.78 4.27
CA HIS A 541 -49.24 1.18 4.25
C HIS A 541 -49.81 1.39 2.84
N MET A 542 -49.08 2.10 1.96
CA MET A 542 -49.58 2.53 0.64
C MET A 542 -48.49 2.51 -0.45
N ASN A 543 -47.37 1.83 -0.18
CA ASN A 543 -46.20 1.76 -1.07
C ASN A 543 -45.67 3.14 -1.50
N LEU A 544 -45.62 4.09 -0.54
CA LEU A 544 -45.17 5.47 -0.78
C LEU A 544 -43.71 5.68 -0.38
N PRO A 545 -42.97 6.59 -1.02
CA PRO A 545 -41.57 6.84 -0.71
C PRO A 545 -41.34 7.31 0.73
N LEU A 546 -40.35 6.75 1.41
CA LEU A 546 -40.00 7.08 2.80
C LEU A 546 -38.82 8.05 2.93
N ASP A 547 -38.12 8.35 1.84
CA ASP A 547 -36.93 9.20 1.82
C ASP A 547 -37.19 10.65 2.25
N VAL A 548 -38.43 11.12 2.11
CA VAL A 548 -38.89 12.42 2.64
C VAL A 548 -39.34 12.36 4.10
N GLY A 549 -39.40 11.16 4.69
CA GLY A 549 -39.81 10.93 6.07
C GLY A 549 -38.79 11.40 7.11
N GLN A 550 -39.28 11.81 8.27
CA GLN A 550 -38.41 12.26 9.38
C GLN A 550 -37.90 11.07 10.18
N ILE A 551 -36.61 11.11 10.54
CA ILE A 551 -35.98 10.14 11.43
C ILE A 551 -36.12 10.67 12.85
N THR A 552 -36.46 9.82 13.80
CA THR A 552 -36.58 10.21 15.22
C THR A 552 -35.38 9.74 16.03
N GLU A 553 -35.18 10.33 17.21
CA GLU A 553 -34.15 9.89 18.17
C GLU A 553 -34.34 8.43 18.64
N ASN A 554 -35.57 7.89 18.54
CA ASN A 554 -35.91 6.54 18.97
C ASN A 554 -35.58 5.46 17.92
N GLY A 555 -34.90 5.81 16.84
CA GLY A 555 -34.57 4.87 15.77
C GLY A 555 -35.78 4.47 14.92
N THR A 556 -36.72 5.40 14.73
CA THR A 556 -37.89 5.22 13.86
C THR A 556 -37.90 6.18 12.69
N ILE A 557 -38.63 5.82 11.64
CA ILE A 557 -38.91 6.68 10.49
C ILE A 557 -40.42 6.96 10.43
N LEU A 558 -40.77 8.24 10.33
CA LEU A 558 -42.13 8.72 10.20
C LEU A 558 -42.48 8.91 8.73
N CYS A 559 -43.52 8.21 8.26
CA CYS A 559 -44.10 8.42 6.94
C CYS A 559 -44.82 9.78 6.92
N PRO A 560 -44.41 10.73 6.06
CA PRO A 560 -44.96 12.09 6.07
C PRO A 560 -46.39 12.17 5.54
N TYR A 561 -46.84 11.12 4.84
CA TYR A 561 -48.15 11.11 4.18
C TYR A 561 -49.30 10.65 5.08
N HIS A 562 -49.02 9.75 6.02
CA HIS A 562 -50.07 9.08 6.79
C HIS A 562 -49.79 8.97 8.28
N ASN A 563 -48.70 9.57 8.79
CA ASN A 563 -48.36 9.53 10.21
C ASN A 563 -48.18 8.09 10.77
N SER A 564 -47.77 7.16 9.89
CA SER A 564 -47.31 5.83 10.29
C SER A 564 -45.83 5.90 10.66
N GLU A 565 -45.44 5.19 11.71
CA GLU A 565 -44.10 5.23 12.28
C GLU A 565 -43.54 3.82 12.39
N PHE A 566 -42.34 3.62 11.86
CA PHE A 566 -41.72 2.30 11.73
C PHE A 566 -40.32 2.29 12.34
N CYS A 567 -39.97 1.24 13.08
CA CYS A 567 -38.61 1.04 13.55
C CYS A 567 -37.75 0.52 12.40
N PHE A 568 -36.76 1.29 11.94
CA PHE A 568 -35.84 0.83 10.88
C PHE A 568 -34.76 -0.14 11.39
N ARG A 569 -34.69 -0.38 12.72
CA ARG A 569 -33.80 -1.38 13.34
C ARG A 569 -34.41 -2.77 13.39
N SER A 570 -35.71 -2.88 13.66
CA SER A 570 -36.42 -4.15 13.86
C SER A 570 -37.55 -4.44 12.87
N GLY A 571 -38.04 -3.42 12.15
CA GLY A 571 -39.14 -3.52 11.19
C GLY A 571 -40.50 -3.33 11.85
N GLU A 572 -40.52 -3.21 13.18
CA GLU A 572 -41.72 -3.11 14.00
C GLU A 572 -42.51 -1.82 13.69
N VAL A 573 -43.82 -1.96 13.59
CA VAL A 573 -44.74 -0.84 13.45
C VAL A 573 -44.97 -0.21 14.82
N LYS A 574 -44.59 1.06 14.99
CA LYS A 574 -44.86 1.83 16.22
C LYS A 574 -46.18 2.58 16.15
N LYS A 575 -46.50 3.14 14.98
CA LYS A 575 -47.79 3.75 14.69
C LYS A 575 -48.27 3.34 13.31
N TRP A 576 -49.57 3.11 13.19
CA TRP A 576 -50.22 2.84 11.93
C TRP A 576 -51.33 3.87 11.71
N VAL A 577 -51.12 4.79 10.78
CA VAL A 577 -52.07 5.88 10.49
C VAL A 577 -52.42 6.69 11.73
N GLY A 578 -51.41 7.06 12.53
CA GLY A 578 -51.58 7.82 13.78
C GLY A 578 -52.14 7.04 14.99
N LEU A 579 -52.58 5.79 14.81
CA LEU A 579 -52.98 4.90 15.90
C LEU A 579 -51.80 4.07 16.40
N LYS A 580 -51.84 3.63 17.66
CA LYS A 580 -50.89 2.61 18.15
C LYS A 580 -51.13 1.32 17.36
N ALA A 581 -50.07 0.56 17.10
CA ALA A 581 -50.16 -0.68 16.32
C ALA A 581 -51.18 -1.69 16.90
N GLU A 582 -51.30 -1.74 18.24
CA GLU A 582 -52.26 -2.58 18.97
C GLU A 582 -53.74 -2.20 18.72
N ASP A 583 -54.00 -0.94 18.40
CA ASP A 583 -55.35 -0.37 18.23
C ASP A 583 -55.81 -0.37 16.75
N ALA A 584 -54.93 -0.76 15.82
CA ALA A 584 -55.20 -0.76 14.39
C ALA A 584 -55.99 -2.02 13.97
N LYS A 585 -57.20 -1.84 13.41
CA LYS A 585 -58.10 -2.93 12.97
C LYS A 585 -57.64 -3.69 11.71
N LYS A 586 -56.54 -3.27 11.05
CA LYS A 586 -55.97 -3.90 9.84
C LYS A 586 -54.67 -4.61 10.18
N GLU A 587 -54.36 -5.69 9.46
CA GLU A 587 -53.05 -6.33 9.49
C GLU A 587 -51.98 -5.27 9.17
N CYS A 588 -51.20 -4.90 10.18
CA CYS A 588 -50.11 -3.95 10.05
C CYS A 588 -48.92 -4.68 9.41
N GLU A 589 -48.54 -4.28 8.20
CA GLU A 589 -47.36 -4.85 7.57
C GLU A 589 -46.07 -4.23 8.14
N PRO A 590 -45.08 -5.04 8.54
CA PRO A 590 -43.82 -4.53 9.05
C PRO A 590 -42.99 -3.86 7.95
N LEU A 591 -42.10 -2.96 8.35
CA LEU A 591 -41.14 -2.35 7.45
C LEU A 591 -40.08 -3.38 7.03
N LYS A 592 -39.84 -3.51 5.72
CA LYS A 592 -38.80 -4.40 5.19
C LYS A 592 -37.42 -3.82 5.44
N ILE A 593 -36.67 -4.48 6.30
CA ILE A 593 -35.26 -4.19 6.57
C ILE A 593 -34.38 -5.06 5.69
N ILE A 594 -33.32 -4.44 5.17
CA ILE A 594 -32.27 -5.11 4.41
C ILE A 594 -31.05 -5.19 5.33
N PRO A 595 -30.51 -6.40 5.61
CA PRO A 595 -29.32 -6.54 6.41
C PRO A 595 -28.15 -5.76 5.82
N THR A 596 -27.37 -5.11 6.69
CA THR A 596 -26.21 -4.29 6.34
C THR A 596 -24.91 -4.91 6.85
N LEU A 597 -23.81 -4.67 6.12
CA LEU A 597 -22.46 -5.06 6.49
C LEU A 597 -21.53 -3.88 6.20
N SER A 598 -20.61 -3.58 7.12
CA SER A 598 -19.56 -2.57 6.91
C SER A 598 -18.23 -3.27 6.64
N LYS A 599 -17.69 -3.13 5.43
CA LYS A 599 -16.45 -3.79 5.03
C LYS A 599 -15.71 -2.97 3.99
N ASP A 600 -14.38 -2.93 4.09
CA ASP A 600 -13.49 -2.22 3.16
C ASP A 600 -13.86 -0.73 2.97
N SER A 601 -14.32 -0.06 4.03
CA SER A 601 -14.81 1.34 4.03
C SER A 601 -16.12 1.58 3.29
N TYR A 602 -16.83 0.53 2.85
CA TYR A 602 -18.13 0.60 2.20
C TYR A 602 -19.25 0.01 3.06
N ILE A 603 -20.45 0.52 2.82
CA ILE A 603 -21.71 -0.08 3.26
C ILE A 603 -22.09 -1.14 2.23
N TRP A 604 -22.50 -2.29 2.71
CA TRP A 604 -22.98 -3.42 1.91
C TRP A 604 -24.37 -3.78 2.38
N VAL A 605 -25.25 -4.14 1.45
CA VAL A 605 -26.61 -4.59 1.74
C VAL A 605 -26.78 -6.02 1.24
N LYS A 606 -27.43 -6.87 2.02
CA LYS A 606 -27.67 -8.24 1.62
C LYS A 606 -28.55 -8.27 0.37
N LYS A 607 -28.15 -9.10 -0.60
CA LYS A 607 -28.93 -9.39 -1.80
C LYS A 607 -29.93 -10.50 -1.46
N ASP A 608 -31.20 -10.25 -1.75
CA ASP A 608 -32.29 -11.22 -1.61
C ASP A 608 -32.12 -12.42 -2.56
#